data_AF-C1F506-F1
#
_entry.id   AF-C1F506-F1
#
_cell.length_a   1.000
_cell.length_b   1.000
_cell.length_c   1.000
_cell.angle_alpha   90.00
_cell.angle_beta   90.00
_cell.angle_gamma   90.00
#
_symmetry.space_group_name_H-M   'P 1'
#
loop_
_entity.id
_entity.type
_entity.pdbx_description
1 polymer ?
#
loop_
_entity_poly.entity_id
_entity_poly.type
_entity_poly.pdbx_seq_one_letter_code
_entity_poly.pdbx_strand_id
1 'polypeptide(L)'
;MKQAANLTEVALEHIRDGRFQRSLCLIAAGTSAVTGLEVAYEHYKGSYSNPVMYTPVILSGAVSAAGVLGFFNKWAARTLLRWMSLITLADGVIGFFFHARGIARKPGGWRLPVTNIVMGPPIVAPLLFGTSAYLGFMASYLRREDERPGEPEDEEQSGRNGWREELRYGRFQRHLAVVTFAWTLFCGFETLYSHYKSNFRMRVQWSPIILTPLLLAGAAGSLKSERIAKTLLPAASALAMADGLIGSFYHVRGIGGRPGGWKKPVYNILHGPPIFAPMLFAACGFLGMMASLLRRENR
;
A
#
# COMPACT_ATOMS: atom_id res chain seq x y z
N MET A 1 -29.29 -6.15 -13.91
CA MET A 1 -28.79 -7.08 -12.86
C MET A 1 -28.00 -8.25 -13.44
N LYS A 2 -28.53 -9.05 -14.39
CA LYS A 2 -27.81 -10.21 -14.98
C LYS A 2 -26.46 -9.87 -15.64
N GLN A 3 -26.38 -8.76 -16.37
CA GLN A 3 -25.14 -8.33 -17.04
C GLN A 3 -24.05 -7.88 -16.06
N ALA A 4 -24.42 -7.24 -14.95
CA ALA A 4 -23.50 -6.83 -13.90
C ALA A 4 -22.98 -8.03 -13.08
N ALA A 5 -23.82 -9.04 -12.86
CA ALA A 5 -23.42 -10.30 -12.24
C ALA A 5 -22.35 -11.01 -13.09
N ASN A 6 -22.56 -11.08 -14.42
CA ASN A 6 -21.62 -11.68 -15.36
C ASN A 6 -20.24 -10.95 -15.36
N LEU A 7 -20.23 -9.61 -15.38
CA LEU A 7 -18.97 -8.85 -15.30
C LEU A 7 -18.21 -9.07 -13.98
N THR A 8 -18.92 -9.23 -12.87
CA THR A 8 -18.31 -9.47 -11.56
C THR A 8 -17.69 -10.85 -11.50
N GLU A 9 -18.38 -11.87 -12.02
CA GLU A 9 -17.87 -13.25 -12.10
C GLU A 9 -16.59 -13.31 -12.95
N VAL A 10 -16.60 -12.71 -14.14
CA VAL A 10 -15.42 -12.63 -15.02
C VAL A 10 -14.26 -11.91 -14.34
N ALA A 11 -14.52 -10.79 -13.65
CA ALA A 11 -13.47 -10.07 -12.93
C ALA A 11 -12.87 -10.91 -11.78
N LEU A 12 -13.70 -11.66 -11.05
CA LEU A 12 -13.23 -12.55 -9.98
C LEU A 12 -12.41 -13.72 -10.52
N GLU A 13 -12.80 -14.30 -11.66
CA GLU A 13 -12.02 -15.33 -12.35
C GLU A 13 -10.66 -14.79 -12.79
N HIS A 14 -10.64 -13.61 -13.41
CA HIS A 14 -9.40 -12.93 -13.79
C HIS A 14 -8.47 -12.71 -12.60
N ILE A 15 -8.98 -12.26 -11.46
CA ILE A 15 -8.19 -12.08 -10.23
C ILE A 15 -7.62 -13.43 -9.76
N ARG A 16 -8.47 -14.46 -9.64
CA ARG A 16 -8.08 -15.81 -9.19
C ARG A 16 -7.01 -16.46 -10.06
N ASP A 17 -7.03 -16.16 -11.36
CA ASP A 17 -6.10 -16.68 -12.34
C ASP A 17 -4.86 -15.79 -12.56
N GLY A 18 -4.73 -14.68 -11.83
CA GLY A 18 -3.61 -13.75 -11.99
C GLY A 18 -3.65 -12.95 -13.30
N ARG A 19 -4.79 -12.86 -13.97
CA ARG A 19 -5.03 -12.11 -15.21
C ARG A 19 -5.56 -10.71 -14.93
N PHE A 20 -4.82 -9.92 -14.15
CA PHE A 20 -5.23 -8.54 -13.80
C PHE A 20 -4.07 -7.53 -13.81
N GLN A 21 -3.05 -7.77 -14.64
CA GLN A 21 -1.85 -6.93 -14.72
C GLN A 21 -2.17 -5.46 -15.03
N ARG A 22 -3.02 -5.16 -16.01
CA ARG A 22 -3.30 -3.77 -16.44
C ARG A 22 -4.00 -3.01 -15.32
N SER A 23 -4.96 -3.65 -14.66
CA SER A 23 -5.69 -3.08 -13.53
C SER A 23 -4.73 -2.80 -12.36
N LEU A 24 -3.85 -3.75 -12.04
CA LEU A 24 -2.88 -3.58 -10.96
C LEU A 24 -1.81 -2.52 -11.31
N CYS A 25 -1.42 -2.38 -12.58
CA CYS A 25 -0.55 -1.30 -13.07
C CYS A 25 -1.18 0.08 -12.80
N LEU A 26 -2.48 0.25 -13.06
CA LEU A 26 -3.18 1.52 -12.78
C LEU A 26 -3.33 1.78 -11.28
N ILE A 27 -3.60 0.75 -10.48
CA ILE A 27 -3.64 0.87 -9.02
C ILE A 27 -2.26 1.28 -8.48
N ALA A 28 -1.18 0.62 -8.93
CA ALA A 28 0.18 0.99 -8.57
C ALA A 28 0.50 2.44 -8.99
N ALA A 29 0.07 2.85 -10.19
CA ALA A 29 0.28 4.22 -10.66
C ALA A 29 -0.43 5.26 -9.79
N GLY A 30 -1.73 5.07 -9.57
CA GLY A 30 -2.54 5.99 -8.78
C GLY A 30 -2.08 6.08 -7.32
N THR A 31 -1.82 4.92 -6.70
CA THR A 31 -1.29 4.89 -5.32
C THR A 31 0.08 5.53 -5.22
N SER A 32 1.00 5.26 -6.17
CA SER A 32 2.32 5.89 -6.19
C SER A 32 2.25 7.41 -6.36
N ALA A 33 1.38 7.91 -7.24
CA ALA A 33 1.20 9.34 -7.43
C ALA A 33 0.68 10.02 -6.15
N VAL A 34 -0.34 9.43 -5.53
CA VAL A 34 -0.97 9.96 -4.32
C VAL A 34 -0.01 9.95 -3.13
N THR A 35 0.66 8.82 -2.87
CA THR A 35 1.65 8.74 -1.79
C THR A 35 2.89 9.59 -2.08
N GLY A 36 3.29 9.72 -3.34
CA GLY A 36 4.38 10.60 -3.77
C GLY A 36 4.14 12.08 -3.45
N LEU A 37 2.91 12.55 -3.67
CA LEU A 37 2.50 13.90 -3.25
C LEU A 37 2.58 14.06 -1.73
N GLU A 38 2.16 13.05 -0.97
CA GLU A 38 2.28 13.05 0.49
C GLU A 38 3.72 13.17 0.96
N VAL A 39 4.57 12.29 0.45
CA VAL A 39 6.01 12.29 0.75
C VAL A 39 6.64 13.63 0.39
N ALA A 40 6.28 14.22 -0.75
CA ALA A 40 6.85 15.48 -1.20
C ALA A 40 6.56 16.64 -0.22
N TYR A 41 5.33 16.77 0.29
CA TYR A 41 5.02 17.84 1.23
C TYR A 41 5.50 17.53 2.66
N GLU A 42 5.54 16.25 3.08
CA GLU A 42 6.12 15.85 4.36
C GLU A 42 7.64 16.14 4.39
N HIS A 43 8.35 15.85 3.30
CA HIS A 43 9.77 16.17 3.17
C HIS A 43 10.02 17.68 3.05
N TYR A 44 9.10 18.42 2.45
CA TYR A 44 9.12 19.88 2.46
C TYR A 44 9.02 20.45 3.88
N LYS A 45 8.17 19.89 4.75
CA LYS A 45 8.13 20.25 6.18
C LYS A 45 9.43 19.94 6.91
N GLY A 46 10.12 18.87 6.50
CA GLY A 46 11.48 18.54 6.93
C GLY A 46 12.58 19.33 6.22
N SER A 47 12.22 20.35 5.45
CA SER A 47 13.10 21.27 4.70
C SER A 47 14.05 20.59 3.71
N TYR A 48 13.78 19.34 3.31
CA TYR A 48 14.71 18.56 2.47
C TYR A 48 16.16 18.61 2.94
N SER A 49 16.38 18.56 4.26
CA SER A 49 17.70 18.73 4.90
C SER A 49 18.77 17.73 4.48
N ASN A 50 18.40 16.64 3.79
CA ASN A 50 19.30 15.66 3.21
C ASN A 50 18.88 15.38 1.76
N PRO A 51 19.81 15.35 0.78
CA PRO A 51 19.51 15.00 -0.61
C PRO A 51 18.77 13.66 -0.80
N VAL A 52 18.98 12.69 0.09
CA VAL A 52 18.23 11.41 0.08
C VAL A 52 16.72 11.62 0.20
N MET A 53 16.25 12.74 0.77
CA MET A 53 14.82 13.03 0.85
C MET A 53 14.16 13.24 -0.52
N TYR A 54 14.92 13.52 -1.58
CA TYR A 54 14.35 13.65 -2.93
C TYR A 54 14.11 12.31 -3.62
N THR A 55 14.79 11.24 -3.20
CA THR A 55 14.72 9.93 -3.86
C THR A 55 13.30 9.34 -3.87
N PRO A 56 12.54 9.28 -2.77
CA PRO A 56 11.20 8.70 -2.82
C PRO A 56 10.23 9.54 -3.66
N VAL A 57 10.42 10.86 -3.75
CA VAL A 57 9.58 11.74 -4.58
C VAL A 57 9.82 11.42 -6.06
N ILE A 58 11.07 11.35 -6.49
CA ILE A 58 11.43 11.01 -7.88
C ILE A 58 10.97 9.60 -8.23
N LEU A 59 11.24 8.64 -7.34
CA LEU A 59 10.90 7.23 -7.54
C LEU A 59 9.37 7.00 -7.55
N SER A 60 8.60 7.75 -6.76
CA SER A 60 7.14 7.70 -6.80
C SER A 60 6.59 8.16 -8.16
N GLY A 61 7.18 9.20 -8.75
CA GLY A 61 6.85 9.65 -10.09
C GLY A 61 7.23 8.61 -11.15
N ALA A 62 8.40 7.98 -11.01
CA ALA A 62 8.86 6.92 -11.90
C ALA A 62 7.95 5.67 -11.86
N VAL A 63 7.56 5.20 -10.68
CA VAL A 63 6.60 4.07 -10.54
C VAL A 63 5.23 4.46 -11.11
N SER A 64 4.78 5.71 -10.87
CA SER A 64 3.52 6.20 -11.42
C SER A 64 3.51 6.19 -12.95
N ALA A 65 4.52 6.81 -13.57
CA ALA A 65 4.69 6.81 -15.01
C ALA A 65 4.81 5.38 -15.57
N ALA A 66 5.59 4.52 -14.90
CA ALA A 66 5.77 3.14 -15.32
C ALA A 66 4.48 2.32 -15.26
N GLY A 67 3.63 2.55 -14.26
CA GLY A 67 2.32 1.90 -14.15
C GLY A 67 1.36 2.36 -15.25
N VAL A 68 1.32 3.66 -15.55
CA VAL A 68 0.52 4.18 -16.68
C VAL A 68 1.01 3.60 -18.02
N LEU A 69 2.32 3.60 -18.26
CA LEU A 69 2.90 2.99 -19.47
C LEU A 69 2.64 1.48 -19.51
N GLY A 70 2.74 0.79 -18.38
CA GLY A 70 2.49 -0.64 -18.25
C GLY A 70 1.05 -1.04 -18.57
N PHE A 71 0.08 -0.16 -18.32
CA PHE A 71 -1.30 -0.36 -18.74
C PHE A 71 -1.40 -0.54 -20.27
N PHE A 72 -0.67 0.25 -21.06
CA PHE A 72 -0.71 0.20 -22.52
C PHE A 72 0.33 -0.74 -23.14
N ASN A 73 1.45 -0.98 -22.47
CA ASN A 73 2.60 -1.68 -23.04
C ASN A 73 3.09 -2.83 -22.14
N LYS A 74 3.14 -4.03 -22.71
CA LYS A 74 3.58 -5.28 -22.03
C LYS A 74 5.03 -5.24 -21.56
N TRP A 75 5.94 -4.67 -22.36
CA TRP A 75 7.34 -4.50 -21.96
C TRP A 75 7.48 -3.50 -20.81
N ALA A 76 6.74 -2.38 -20.84
CA ALA A 76 6.75 -1.41 -19.75
C ALA A 76 6.26 -2.04 -18.44
N ALA A 77 5.19 -2.83 -18.48
CA ALA A 77 4.68 -3.54 -17.30
C ALA A 77 5.68 -4.56 -16.74
N ARG A 78 6.32 -5.35 -17.62
CA ARG A 78 7.23 -6.44 -17.18
C ARG A 78 8.64 -5.97 -16.83
N THR A 79 9.12 -4.89 -17.43
CA THR A 79 10.52 -4.45 -17.29
C THR A 79 10.62 -3.14 -16.53
N LEU A 80 10.05 -2.06 -17.07
CA LEU A 80 10.17 -0.72 -16.49
C LEU A 80 9.55 -0.67 -15.10
N LEU A 81 8.28 -1.08 -14.97
CA LEU A 81 7.57 -1.09 -13.68
C LEU A 81 8.27 -2.00 -12.67
N ARG A 82 8.76 -3.17 -13.08
CA ARG A 82 9.50 -4.10 -12.21
C ARG A 82 10.72 -3.44 -11.59
N TRP A 83 11.57 -2.82 -12.40
CA TRP A 83 12.81 -2.22 -11.92
C TRP A 83 12.56 -0.96 -11.11
N MET A 84 11.64 -0.10 -11.55
CA MET A 84 11.27 1.09 -10.77
C MET A 84 10.71 0.69 -9.41
N SER A 85 9.80 -0.29 -9.37
CA SER A 85 9.28 -0.83 -8.11
C SER A 85 10.35 -1.44 -7.21
N LEU A 86 11.30 -2.23 -7.76
CA LEU A 86 12.38 -2.82 -6.98
C LEU A 86 13.29 -1.75 -6.35
N ILE A 87 13.66 -0.73 -7.13
CA ILE A 87 14.47 0.39 -6.65
C ILE A 87 13.72 1.16 -5.56
N THR A 88 12.42 1.43 -5.75
CA THR A 88 11.58 2.10 -4.74
C THR A 88 11.42 1.29 -3.46
N LEU A 89 11.33 -0.04 -3.54
CA LEU A 89 11.31 -0.91 -2.36
C LEU A 89 12.64 -0.83 -1.59
N ALA A 90 13.77 -0.83 -2.30
CA ALA A 90 15.08 -0.65 -1.68
C ALA A 90 15.23 0.75 -1.04
N ASP A 91 14.73 1.78 -1.72
CA ASP A 91 14.69 3.16 -1.22
C ASP A 91 13.85 3.27 0.07
N GLY A 92 12.73 2.56 0.17
CA GLY A 92 11.93 2.50 1.39
C GLY A 92 12.71 1.93 2.59
N VAL A 93 13.53 0.90 2.38
CA VAL A 93 14.42 0.33 3.42
C VAL A 93 15.53 1.31 3.80
N ILE A 94 16.13 1.98 2.82
CA ILE A 94 17.15 3.01 3.06
C ILE A 94 16.54 4.18 3.85
N GLY A 95 15.37 4.67 3.43
CA GLY A 95 14.62 5.72 4.09
C GLY A 95 14.27 5.37 5.53
N PHE A 96 13.88 4.12 5.80
CA PHE A 96 13.61 3.63 7.16
C PHE A 96 14.84 3.78 8.06
N PHE A 97 16.03 3.40 7.57
CA PHE A 97 17.27 3.60 8.31
C PHE A 97 17.57 5.09 8.58
N PHE A 98 17.38 5.96 7.58
CA PHE A 98 17.55 7.41 7.76
C PHE A 98 16.55 8.00 8.75
N HIS A 99 15.29 7.55 8.75
CA HIS A 99 14.26 7.98 9.70
C HIS A 99 14.60 7.52 11.12
N ALA A 100 14.98 6.25 11.30
CA ALA A 100 15.44 5.73 12.59
C ALA A 100 16.68 6.50 13.10
N ARG A 101 17.65 6.78 12.23
CA ARG A 101 18.82 7.61 12.57
C ARG A 101 18.42 9.05 12.93
N GLY A 102 17.43 9.62 12.26
CA GLY A 102 16.87 10.94 12.56
C GLY A 102 16.25 10.99 13.96
N ILE A 103 15.52 9.95 14.36
CA ILE A 103 14.99 9.79 15.72
C ILE A 103 16.11 9.68 16.74
N ALA A 104 17.13 8.86 16.44
CA ALA A 104 18.30 8.66 17.31
C ALA A 104 19.09 9.94 17.59
N ARG A 105 19.08 10.89 16.65
CA ARG A 105 19.79 12.19 16.73
C ARG A 105 19.06 13.25 17.54
N LYS A 106 17.79 13.02 17.93
CA LYS A 106 17.07 13.95 18.80
C LYS A 106 17.65 13.96 20.21
N PRO A 107 17.43 15.03 21.01
CA PRO A 107 17.90 15.10 22.39
C PRO A 107 17.55 13.83 23.18
N GLY A 108 18.54 13.25 23.87
CA GLY A 108 18.39 11.99 24.61
C GLY A 108 18.35 10.70 23.76
N GLY A 109 18.26 10.80 22.44
CA GLY A 109 18.27 9.68 21.49
C GLY A 109 17.30 8.55 21.85
N TRP A 110 17.74 7.30 21.71
CA TRP A 110 16.90 6.13 22.04
C TRP A 110 16.65 5.92 23.54
N ARG A 111 17.23 6.74 24.43
CA ARG A 111 16.87 6.71 25.86
C ARG A 111 15.49 7.32 26.13
N LEU A 112 14.98 8.12 25.19
CA LEU A 112 13.64 8.73 25.23
C LEU A 112 12.83 8.32 23.98
N PRO A 113 12.57 7.02 23.77
CA PRO A 113 12.08 6.52 22.48
C PRO A 113 10.67 7.05 22.15
N VAL A 114 9.76 7.09 23.13
CA VAL A 114 8.38 7.59 22.91
C VAL A 114 8.40 9.05 22.46
N THR A 115 9.08 9.92 23.21
CA THR A 115 9.19 11.36 22.87
C THR A 115 9.85 11.56 21.51
N ASN A 116 10.95 10.85 21.22
CA ASN A 116 11.70 11.04 20.00
C ASN A 116 11.04 10.43 18.76
N ILE A 117 10.22 9.39 18.90
CA ILE A 117 9.36 8.89 17.81
C ILE A 117 8.25 9.92 17.52
N VAL A 118 7.56 10.45 18.53
CA VAL A 118 6.46 11.42 18.36
C VAL A 118 6.93 12.75 17.76
N MET A 119 8.10 13.21 18.19
CA MET A 119 8.71 14.45 17.70
C MET A 119 9.58 14.22 16.45
N GLY A 120 9.86 12.96 16.13
CA GLY A 120 10.74 12.44 15.07
C GLY A 120 10.18 12.54 13.66
N PRO A 121 11.01 12.20 12.66
CA PRO A 121 10.52 11.68 11.40
C PRO A 121 9.63 10.44 11.64
N PRO A 122 8.60 10.21 10.81
CA PRO A 122 7.71 9.06 10.94
C PRO A 122 8.47 7.76 10.65
N ILE A 123 8.72 6.95 11.69
CA ILE A 123 9.74 5.89 11.62
C ILE A 123 9.47 4.84 10.53
N VAL A 124 8.23 4.35 10.40
CA VAL A 124 7.87 3.28 9.44
C VAL A 124 7.29 3.81 8.13
N ALA A 125 7.03 5.11 8.00
CA ALA A 125 6.49 5.69 6.77
C ALA A 125 7.30 5.36 5.50
N PRO A 126 8.65 5.32 5.52
CA PRO A 126 9.42 4.90 4.34
C PRO A 126 9.16 3.45 3.91
N LEU A 127 8.90 2.56 4.88
CA LEU A 127 8.44 1.21 4.56
C LEU A 127 7.06 1.30 3.94
N LEU A 128 6.09 1.94 4.61
CA LEU A 128 4.71 2.09 4.14
C LEU A 128 4.58 2.71 2.74
N PHE A 129 5.48 3.61 2.35
CA PHE A 129 5.58 4.13 0.99
C PHE A 129 5.75 3.03 -0.08
N GLY A 130 6.46 1.96 0.29
CA GLY A 130 6.70 0.78 -0.54
C GLY A 130 5.46 -0.02 -0.95
N THR A 131 4.23 0.30 -0.49
CA THR A 131 3.02 -0.44 -0.93
C THR A 131 2.80 -0.31 -2.42
N SER A 132 2.89 0.92 -2.93
CA SER A 132 2.69 1.22 -4.35
C SER A 132 3.74 0.51 -5.20
N ALA A 133 4.99 0.53 -4.74
CA ALA A 133 6.09 -0.19 -5.35
C ALA A 133 5.87 -1.70 -5.33
N TYR A 134 5.47 -2.29 -4.19
CA TYR A 134 5.13 -3.70 -4.07
C TYR A 134 4.01 -4.11 -5.05
N LEU A 135 2.93 -3.33 -5.13
CA LEU A 135 1.84 -3.56 -6.07
C LEU A 135 2.32 -3.53 -7.52
N GLY A 136 3.18 -2.57 -7.89
CA GLY A 136 3.79 -2.51 -9.22
C GLY A 136 4.73 -3.69 -9.50
N PHE A 137 5.50 -4.12 -8.50
CA PHE A 137 6.37 -5.29 -8.61
C PHE A 137 5.54 -6.54 -8.86
N MET A 138 4.45 -6.73 -8.11
CA MET A 138 3.49 -7.81 -8.30
C MET A 138 2.86 -7.77 -9.69
N ALA A 139 2.39 -6.61 -10.14
CA ALA A 139 1.82 -6.43 -11.47
C ALA A 139 2.77 -6.91 -12.58
N SER A 140 4.07 -6.69 -12.42
CA SER A 140 5.07 -7.10 -13.41
C SER A 140 5.22 -8.62 -13.63
N TYR A 141 4.66 -9.45 -12.74
CA TYR A 141 4.65 -10.92 -12.86
C TYR A 141 3.28 -11.49 -13.27
N LEU A 142 2.21 -10.71 -13.14
CA LEU A 142 0.86 -11.11 -13.51
C LEU A 142 0.67 -11.18 -15.04
N ARG A 143 -0.37 -11.91 -15.46
CA ARG A 143 -0.81 -11.96 -16.85
C ARG A 143 -1.74 -10.79 -17.18
N ARG A 144 -1.77 -10.41 -18.45
CA ARG A 144 -2.65 -9.32 -18.90
C ARG A 144 -4.07 -9.84 -19.05
N GLU A 145 -5.03 -8.94 -18.81
CA GLU A 145 -6.47 -9.19 -18.95
C GLU A 145 -6.87 -9.52 -20.40
N ASP A 146 -6.10 -9.05 -21.39
CA ASP A 146 -6.39 -9.17 -22.83
C ASP A 146 -5.71 -10.35 -23.52
N GLU A 147 -4.83 -11.09 -22.82
CA GLU A 147 -4.15 -12.27 -23.35
C GLU A 147 -5.13 -13.46 -23.47
N ARG A 148 -5.25 -14.04 -24.67
CA ARG A 148 -6.09 -15.23 -24.90
C ARG A 148 -5.46 -16.49 -24.29
N PRO A 149 -6.25 -17.48 -23.82
CA PRO A 149 -5.70 -18.78 -23.42
C PRO A 149 -4.97 -19.44 -24.62
N GLY A 150 -3.70 -19.81 -24.47
CA GLY A 150 -2.94 -20.57 -25.47
C GLY A 150 -1.96 -19.77 -26.36
N GLU A 151 -1.56 -18.55 -25.98
CA GLU A 151 -0.45 -17.87 -26.67
C GLU A 151 0.91 -18.54 -26.37
N PRO A 152 1.83 -18.63 -27.35
CA PRO A 152 3.03 -19.47 -27.30
C PRO A 152 4.02 -19.16 -26.17
N GLU A 153 3.95 -17.99 -25.53
CA GLU A 153 4.76 -17.68 -24.34
C GLU A 153 4.44 -18.58 -23.12
N ASP A 154 3.23 -19.16 -23.06
CA ASP A 154 2.76 -19.96 -21.90
C ASP A 154 3.31 -21.41 -21.90
N GLU A 155 3.68 -21.99 -23.06
CA GLU A 155 4.14 -23.38 -23.14
C GLU A 155 5.65 -23.54 -22.83
N GLU A 156 6.49 -22.59 -23.24
CA GLU A 156 7.96 -22.70 -23.08
C GLU A 156 8.43 -22.51 -21.62
N GLN A 157 7.62 -21.90 -20.76
CA GLN A 157 7.92 -21.65 -19.33
C GLN A 157 7.20 -22.60 -18.35
N SER A 158 6.26 -23.42 -18.83
CA SER A 158 5.36 -24.32 -18.07
C SER A 158 6.08 -25.49 -17.33
N GLY A 159 7.41 -25.62 -17.49
CA GLY A 159 8.18 -26.73 -16.93
C GLY A 159 8.87 -26.47 -15.58
N ARG A 160 8.75 -25.29 -14.96
CA ARG A 160 9.51 -24.92 -13.75
C ARG A 160 8.59 -24.46 -12.61
N ASN A 161 8.32 -25.37 -11.66
CA ASN A 161 7.68 -25.14 -10.35
C ASN A 161 8.37 -24.04 -9.50
N GLY A 162 8.32 -22.79 -9.93
CA GLY A 162 8.99 -21.66 -9.30
C GLY A 162 8.00 -20.61 -8.84
N TRP A 163 8.37 -19.86 -7.80
CA TRP A 163 7.57 -18.77 -7.24
C TRP A 163 7.01 -17.79 -8.28
N ARG A 164 7.76 -17.53 -9.37
CA ARG A 164 7.31 -16.68 -10.49
C ARG A 164 6.10 -17.22 -11.23
N GLU A 165 6.04 -18.54 -11.41
CA GLU A 165 4.91 -19.20 -12.06
C GLU A 165 3.69 -19.18 -11.14
N GLU A 166 3.88 -19.44 -9.85
CA GLU A 166 2.83 -19.31 -8.84
C GLU A 166 2.21 -17.90 -8.86
N LEU A 167 3.03 -16.85 -8.89
CA LEU A 167 2.56 -15.47 -9.04
C LEU A 167 1.75 -15.26 -10.33
N ARG A 168 2.30 -15.68 -11.48
CA ARG A 168 1.71 -15.47 -12.81
C ARG A 168 0.30 -16.07 -12.93
N TYR A 169 0.05 -17.17 -12.24
CA TYR A 169 -1.25 -17.85 -12.21
C TYR A 169 -2.08 -17.55 -10.96
N GLY A 170 -1.77 -16.48 -10.20
CA GLY A 170 -2.61 -16.07 -9.08
C GLY A 170 -2.56 -17.00 -7.87
N ARG A 171 -1.56 -17.89 -7.78
CA ARG A 171 -1.32 -18.80 -6.66
C ARG A 171 -0.36 -18.15 -5.66
N PHE A 172 -0.78 -17.10 -4.96
CA PHE A 172 0.11 -16.42 -3.99
C PHE A 172 -0.62 -15.82 -2.76
N GLN A 173 -1.70 -16.48 -2.34
CA GLN A 173 -2.52 -16.08 -1.21
C GLN A 173 -1.74 -15.95 0.10
N ARG A 174 -0.86 -16.90 0.46
CA ARG A 174 -0.11 -16.87 1.72
C ARG A 174 0.93 -15.75 1.70
N HIS A 175 1.64 -15.58 0.59
CA HIS A 175 2.58 -14.48 0.42
C HIS A 175 1.89 -13.13 0.66
N LEU A 176 0.73 -12.91 0.02
CA LEU A 176 0.00 -11.66 0.16
C LEU A 176 -0.62 -11.49 1.55
N ALA A 177 -1.00 -12.59 2.23
CA ALA A 177 -1.43 -12.55 3.63
C ALA A 177 -0.28 -12.16 4.59
N VAL A 178 0.94 -12.66 4.37
CA VAL A 178 2.13 -12.23 5.13
C VAL A 178 2.42 -10.74 4.91
N VAL A 179 2.36 -10.28 3.67
CA VAL A 179 2.54 -8.86 3.34
C VAL A 179 1.45 -8.02 4.00
N THR A 180 0.18 -8.44 3.92
CA THR A 180 -0.94 -7.78 4.61
C THR A 180 -0.66 -7.67 6.11
N PHE A 181 -0.25 -8.75 6.76
CA PHE A 181 0.08 -8.75 8.19
C PHE A 181 1.19 -7.73 8.52
N ALA A 182 2.31 -7.79 7.80
CA ALA A 182 3.44 -6.89 8.03
C ALA A 182 3.04 -5.41 7.82
N TRP A 183 2.26 -5.14 6.77
CA TRP A 183 1.83 -3.79 6.46
C TRP A 183 0.83 -3.22 7.44
N THR A 184 -0.15 -4.03 7.84
CA THR A 184 -1.12 -3.65 8.88
C THR A 184 -0.41 -3.39 10.21
N LEU A 185 0.65 -4.14 10.54
CA LEU A 185 1.43 -3.90 11.76
C LEU A 185 2.11 -2.51 11.72
N PHE A 186 2.80 -2.19 10.62
CA PHE A 186 3.45 -0.89 10.44
C PHE A 186 2.42 0.26 10.41
N CYS A 187 1.34 0.10 9.65
CA CYS A 187 0.30 1.11 9.52
C CYS A 187 -0.45 1.33 10.84
N GLY A 188 -0.74 0.26 11.58
CA GLY A 188 -1.37 0.32 12.90
C GLY A 188 -0.50 1.05 13.91
N PHE A 189 0.81 0.77 13.93
CA PHE A 189 1.77 1.51 14.75
C PHE A 189 1.80 3.00 14.39
N GLU A 190 1.91 3.33 13.10
CA GLU A 190 1.95 4.70 12.59
C GLU A 190 0.67 5.47 12.95
N THR A 191 -0.48 4.82 12.81
CA THR A 191 -1.80 5.38 13.12
C THR A 191 -1.97 5.63 14.61
N LEU A 192 -1.53 4.69 15.46
CA LEU A 192 -1.60 4.80 16.91
C LEU A 192 -0.86 6.04 17.41
N TYR A 193 0.42 6.19 17.06
CA TYR A 193 1.19 7.31 17.58
C TYR A 193 0.77 8.65 16.94
N SER A 194 0.35 8.65 15.66
CA SER A 194 -0.11 9.87 14.98
C SER A 194 -1.42 10.40 15.59
N HIS A 195 -2.35 9.52 15.93
CA HIS A 195 -3.57 9.92 16.65
C HIS A 195 -3.33 10.22 18.12
N TYR A 196 -2.35 9.56 18.76
CA TYR A 196 -1.87 9.95 20.08
C TYR A 196 -1.31 11.38 20.10
N LYS A 197 -0.48 11.76 19.10
CA LYS A 197 0.05 13.13 18.95
C LYS A 197 -1.03 14.19 18.79
N SER A 198 -2.17 13.81 18.19
CA SER A 198 -3.35 14.68 18.07
C SER A 198 -4.39 14.49 19.18
N ASN A 199 -4.00 13.78 20.25
CA ASN A 199 -4.78 13.52 21.46
C ASN A 199 -6.15 12.85 21.20
N PHE A 200 -6.26 12.01 20.17
CA PHE A 200 -7.52 11.35 19.78
C PHE A 200 -8.74 12.28 19.81
N ARG A 201 -8.57 13.49 19.24
CA ARG A 201 -9.57 14.58 19.25
C ARG A 201 -10.98 14.16 18.85
N MET A 202 -11.13 13.12 18.01
CA MET A 202 -12.43 12.58 17.61
C MET A 202 -12.52 11.10 17.94
N ARG A 203 -13.69 10.64 18.41
CA ARG A 203 -13.92 9.22 18.71
C ARG A 203 -13.67 8.29 17.52
N VAL A 204 -13.94 8.77 16.29
CA VAL A 204 -13.68 8.01 15.06
C VAL A 204 -12.20 7.66 14.88
N GLN A 205 -11.26 8.38 15.50
CA GLN A 205 -9.82 8.04 15.40
C GLN A 205 -9.47 6.71 16.07
N TRP A 206 -10.37 6.14 16.88
CA TRP A 206 -10.20 4.81 17.47
C TRP A 206 -10.58 3.67 16.51
N SER A 207 -11.34 3.92 15.44
CA SER A 207 -11.75 2.86 14.52
C SER A 207 -10.57 2.16 13.83
N PRO A 208 -9.55 2.83 13.25
CA PRO A 208 -8.41 2.12 12.68
C PRO A 208 -7.60 1.37 13.74
N ILE A 209 -7.56 1.85 14.99
CA ILE A 209 -6.85 1.19 16.11
C ILE A 209 -7.52 -0.13 16.47
N ILE A 210 -8.85 -0.18 16.45
CA ILE A 210 -9.64 -1.39 16.72
C ILE A 210 -9.63 -2.35 15.52
N LEU A 211 -9.66 -1.83 14.29
CA LEU A 211 -9.65 -2.64 13.07
C LEU A 211 -8.28 -3.26 12.78
N THR A 212 -7.19 -2.62 13.20
CA THR A 212 -5.82 -3.13 13.06
C THR A 212 -5.66 -4.57 13.58
N PRO A 213 -5.95 -4.89 14.86
CA PRO A 213 -5.80 -6.25 15.38
C PRO A 213 -6.74 -7.25 14.69
N LEU A 214 -7.92 -6.83 14.24
CA LEU A 214 -8.84 -7.69 13.48
C LEU A 214 -8.24 -8.08 12.12
N LEU A 215 -7.66 -7.12 11.40
CA LEU A 215 -7.00 -7.40 10.13
C LEU A 215 -5.71 -8.23 10.31
N LEU A 216 -4.92 -7.96 11.37
CA LEU A 216 -3.78 -8.81 11.73
C LEU A 216 -4.19 -10.25 12.01
N ALA A 217 -5.25 -10.45 12.79
CA ALA A 217 -5.79 -11.77 13.11
C ALA A 217 -6.32 -12.50 11.86
N GLY A 218 -7.03 -11.78 10.98
CA GLY A 218 -7.49 -12.30 9.69
C GLY A 218 -6.32 -12.74 8.81
N ALA A 219 -5.30 -11.88 8.66
CA ALA A 219 -4.13 -12.16 7.85
C ALA A 219 -3.33 -13.36 8.40
N ALA A 220 -2.96 -13.35 9.69
CA ALA A 220 -2.21 -14.44 10.31
C ALA A 220 -3.00 -15.76 10.34
N GLY A 221 -4.29 -15.72 10.67
CA GLY A 221 -5.15 -16.89 10.71
C GLY A 221 -5.38 -17.51 9.33
N SER A 222 -5.43 -16.70 8.26
CA SER A 222 -5.59 -17.19 6.88
C SER A 222 -4.43 -18.06 6.41
N LEU A 223 -3.23 -17.91 6.99
CA LEU A 223 -2.06 -18.72 6.66
C LEU A 223 -2.28 -20.20 6.99
N LYS A 224 -3.04 -20.48 8.05
CA LYS A 224 -3.31 -21.83 8.56
C LYS A 224 -4.72 -22.31 8.21
N SER A 225 -5.73 -21.45 8.26
CA SER A 225 -7.14 -21.82 8.09
C SER A 225 -7.76 -21.23 6.83
N GLU A 226 -8.25 -22.09 5.93
CA GLU A 226 -9.02 -21.68 4.76
C GLU A 226 -10.35 -21.01 5.12
N ARG A 227 -10.99 -21.42 6.23
CA ARG A 227 -12.22 -20.77 6.72
C ARG A 227 -11.97 -19.29 7.01
N ILE A 228 -10.97 -18.98 7.85
CA ILE A 228 -10.53 -17.60 8.13
C ILE A 228 -10.19 -16.82 6.85
N ALA A 229 -9.49 -17.45 5.89
CA ALA A 229 -9.14 -16.82 4.62
C ALA A 229 -10.38 -16.40 3.81
N LYS A 230 -11.48 -17.16 3.91
CA LYS A 230 -12.75 -16.92 3.20
C LYS A 230 -13.79 -16.13 4.00
N THR A 231 -13.58 -15.89 5.29
CA THR A 231 -14.55 -15.20 6.15
C THR A 231 -13.97 -13.95 6.82
N LEU A 232 -13.11 -14.11 7.82
CA LEU A 232 -12.60 -13.01 8.63
C LEU A 232 -11.67 -12.10 7.82
N LEU A 233 -10.77 -12.66 7.02
CA LEU A 233 -9.83 -11.85 6.22
C LEU A 233 -10.56 -10.88 5.27
N PRO A 234 -11.48 -11.32 4.38
CA PRO A 234 -12.20 -10.40 3.50
C PRO A 234 -13.10 -9.42 4.27
N ALA A 235 -13.73 -9.85 5.37
CA ALA A 235 -14.56 -8.96 6.19
C ALA A 235 -13.74 -7.84 6.85
N ALA A 236 -12.64 -8.20 7.52
CA ALA A 236 -11.74 -7.21 8.15
C ALA A 236 -11.09 -6.30 7.10
N SER A 237 -10.75 -6.85 5.93
CA SER A 237 -10.21 -6.12 4.78
C SER A 237 -11.19 -5.08 4.25
N ALA A 238 -12.45 -5.46 4.05
CA ALA A 238 -13.50 -4.55 3.61
C ALA A 238 -13.76 -3.43 4.62
N LEU A 239 -13.76 -3.76 5.92
CA LEU A 239 -13.88 -2.76 6.99
C LEU A 239 -12.69 -1.79 7.00
N ALA A 240 -11.45 -2.28 6.84
CA ALA A 240 -10.27 -1.42 6.76
C ALA A 240 -10.28 -0.51 5.52
N MET A 241 -10.73 -1.02 4.36
CA MET A 241 -10.94 -0.22 3.15
C MET A 241 -11.98 0.88 3.38
N ALA A 242 -13.13 0.54 3.95
CA ALA A 242 -14.19 1.50 4.25
C ALA A 242 -13.72 2.55 5.27
N ASP A 243 -13.04 2.12 6.33
CA ASP A 243 -12.49 3.00 7.37
C ASP A 243 -11.47 3.99 6.79
N GLY A 244 -10.54 3.53 5.96
CA GLY A 244 -9.58 4.42 5.31
C GLY A 244 -10.24 5.45 4.37
N LEU A 245 -11.29 5.05 3.64
CA LEU A 245 -12.08 5.97 2.80
C LEU A 245 -12.81 7.03 3.64
N ILE A 246 -13.48 6.61 4.72
CA ILE A 246 -14.15 7.52 5.66
C ILE A 246 -13.13 8.43 6.36
N GLY A 247 -11.99 7.88 6.78
CA GLY A 247 -10.90 8.62 7.40
C GLY A 247 -10.34 9.69 6.47
N SER A 248 -10.21 9.41 5.17
CA SER A 248 -9.76 10.39 4.17
C SER A 248 -10.72 11.57 4.07
N PHE A 249 -12.04 11.31 4.09
CA PHE A 249 -13.03 12.39 4.18
C PHE A 249 -12.84 13.25 5.44
N TYR A 250 -12.64 12.64 6.61
CA TYR A 250 -12.39 13.39 7.84
C TYR A 250 -11.08 14.19 7.80
N HIS A 251 -10.03 13.67 7.15
CA HIS A 251 -8.75 14.36 6.98
C HIS A 251 -8.90 15.58 6.06
N VAL A 252 -9.55 15.42 4.90
CA VAL A 252 -9.86 16.53 3.98
C VAL A 252 -10.72 17.59 4.66
N ARG A 253 -11.77 17.17 5.40
CA ARG A 253 -12.60 18.08 6.19
C ARG A 253 -11.79 18.80 7.27
N GLY A 254 -10.85 18.10 7.92
CA GLY A 254 -9.95 18.64 8.92
C GLY A 254 -9.05 19.74 8.37
N ILE A 255 -8.58 19.60 7.13
CA ILE A 255 -7.81 20.63 6.40
C ILE A 255 -8.67 21.86 6.14
N GLY A 256 -9.89 21.68 5.61
CA GLY A 256 -10.82 22.79 5.36
C GLY A 256 -11.29 23.52 6.63
N GLY A 257 -11.26 22.83 7.78
CA GLY A 257 -11.63 23.40 9.08
C GLY A 257 -10.53 24.22 9.79
N ARG A 258 -9.34 24.34 9.20
CA ARG A 258 -8.24 25.15 9.76
C ARG A 258 -8.45 26.66 9.49
N PRO A 259 -7.77 27.56 10.22
CA PRO A 259 -7.89 29.00 10.01
C PRO A 259 -7.70 29.41 8.54
N GLY A 260 -8.60 30.28 8.04
CA GLY A 260 -8.62 30.69 6.63
C GLY A 260 -9.28 29.68 5.67
N GLY A 261 -9.61 28.47 6.13
CA GLY A 261 -10.31 27.45 5.37
C GLY A 261 -9.72 27.17 3.98
N TRP A 262 -10.58 26.95 2.99
CA TRP A 262 -10.15 26.70 1.61
C TRP A 262 -9.57 27.93 0.88
N LYS A 263 -9.54 29.12 1.51
CA LYS A 263 -8.83 30.29 0.96
C LYS A 263 -7.31 30.19 1.12
N LYS A 264 -6.83 29.30 2.01
CA LYS A 264 -5.39 29.03 2.23
C LYS A 264 -5.09 27.54 2.10
N PRO A 265 -5.34 26.92 0.93
CA PRO A 265 -5.27 25.47 0.78
C PRO A 265 -3.86 24.93 1.02
N VAL A 266 -2.82 25.57 0.46
CA VAL A 266 -1.42 25.13 0.63
C VAL A 266 -1.01 25.11 2.10
N TYR A 267 -1.26 26.20 2.84
CA TYR A 267 -0.96 26.27 4.27
C TYR A 267 -1.71 25.20 5.06
N ASN A 268 -3.00 24.99 4.76
CA ASN A 268 -3.82 24.05 5.49
C ASN A 268 -3.51 22.58 5.17
N ILE A 269 -3.05 22.28 3.96
CA ILE A 269 -2.53 20.95 3.60
C ILE A 269 -1.22 20.69 4.34
N LEU A 270 -0.29 21.65 4.33
CA LEU A 270 1.00 21.50 5.01
C LEU A 270 0.84 21.29 6.51
N HIS A 271 0.05 22.11 7.18
CA HIS A 271 -0.09 22.05 8.64
C HIS A 271 -1.26 21.18 9.12
N GLY A 272 -2.03 20.61 8.20
CA GLY A 272 -3.20 19.78 8.47
C GLY A 272 -2.88 18.32 8.75
N PRO A 273 -3.93 17.52 8.98
CA PRO A 273 -3.79 16.06 8.99
C PRO A 273 -3.31 15.59 7.60
N PRO A 274 -2.47 14.54 7.53
CA PRO A 274 -1.97 14.02 6.27
C PRO A 274 -3.11 13.44 5.44
N ILE A 275 -3.33 13.95 4.23
CA ILE A 275 -4.54 13.68 3.43
C ILE A 275 -4.70 12.18 3.13
N PHE A 276 -3.59 11.53 2.79
CA PHE A 276 -3.59 10.18 2.23
C PHE A 276 -3.15 9.11 3.23
N ALA A 277 -2.76 9.46 4.44
CA ALA A 277 -2.48 8.48 5.50
C ALA A 277 -3.62 7.47 5.72
N PRO A 278 -4.92 7.86 5.72
CA PRO A 278 -6.00 6.88 5.83
C PRO A 278 -6.10 5.95 4.62
N MET A 279 -5.65 6.38 3.44
CA MET A 279 -5.55 5.52 2.24
C MET A 279 -4.50 4.43 2.37
N LEU A 280 -3.46 4.60 3.19
CA LEU A 280 -2.53 3.51 3.50
C LEU A 280 -3.21 2.40 4.30
N PHE A 281 -4.13 2.75 5.21
CA PHE A 281 -4.91 1.74 5.93
C PHE A 281 -5.89 1.03 4.99
N ALA A 282 -6.54 1.76 4.07
CA ALA A 282 -7.34 1.15 3.01
C ALA A 282 -6.50 0.24 2.10
N ALA A 283 -5.25 0.60 1.80
CA ALA A 283 -4.34 -0.23 1.01
C ALA A 283 -3.98 -1.54 1.74
N CYS A 284 -3.84 -1.53 3.07
CA CYS A 284 -3.70 -2.76 3.85
C CYS A 284 -4.93 -3.66 3.70
N GLY A 285 -6.13 -3.08 3.77
CA GLY A 285 -7.37 -3.81 3.49
C GLY A 285 -7.43 -4.33 2.06
N PHE A 286 -6.99 -3.56 1.07
CA PHE A 286 -6.92 -4.01 -0.32
C PHE A 286 -5.99 -5.24 -0.49
N LEU A 287 -4.81 -5.23 0.12
CA LEU A 287 -3.90 -6.38 0.12
C LEU A 287 -4.56 -7.62 0.74
N GLY A 288 -5.25 -7.46 1.87
CA GLY A 288 -5.96 -8.56 2.53
C GLY A 288 -7.14 -9.09 1.71
N MET A 289 -7.87 -8.20 1.03
CA MET A 289 -8.94 -8.56 0.10
C MET A 289 -8.38 -9.35 -1.07
N MET A 290 -7.30 -8.87 -1.70
CA MET A 290 -6.62 -9.61 -2.77
C MET A 290 -6.15 -10.98 -2.29
N ALA A 291 -5.60 -11.08 -1.08
CA ALA A 291 -5.18 -12.35 -0.51
C ALA A 291 -6.36 -13.31 -0.38
N SER A 292 -7.55 -12.83 0.02
CA SER A 292 -8.76 -13.68 0.11
C SER A 292 -9.30 -14.16 -1.25
N LEU A 293 -9.03 -13.42 -2.33
CA LEU A 293 -9.51 -13.74 -3.67
C LEU A 293 -8.54 -14.64 -4.46
N LEU A 294 -7.24 -14.57 -4.17
CA LEU A 294 -6.21 -15.34 -4.84
C LEU A 294 -6.17 -16.80 -4.40
N ARG A 295 -5.58 -17.66 -5.24
CA ARG A 295 -5.41 -19.08 -4.96
C ARG A 295 -4.22 -19.29 -4.02
N ARG A 296 -4.32 -20.36 -3.22
CA ARG A 296 -3.29 -20.75 -2.27
C ARG A 296 -2.12 -21.44 -2.97
N GLU A 297 -0.90 -21.12 -2.55
CA GLU A 297 0.33 -21.78 -2.97
C GLU A 297 0.27 -23.27 -2.60
N ASN A 298 0.77 -24.12 -3.50
CA ASN A 298 1.00 -25.52 -3.16
C ASN A 298 2.16 -25.60 -2.15
N ARG A 299 2.10 -26.56 -1.23
CA ARG A 299 3.18 -26.73 -0.23
C ARG A 299 4.45 -27.23 -0.88
#